data_AF-A0AAE3F6D9-F1
#
_entry.id   AF-A0AAE3F6D9-F1
#
_cell.length_a   1.000
_cell.length_b   1.000
_cell.length_c   1.000
_cell.angle_alpha   90.00
_cell.angle_beta   90.00
_cell.angle_gamma   90.00
#
_symmetry.space_group_name_H-M   'P 1'
#
loop_
_entity.id
_entity.type
_entity.pdbx_description
1 polymer ?
#
loop_
_entity_poly.entity_id
_entity_poly.type
_entity_poly.pdbx_seq_one_letter_code
_entity_poly.pdbx_strand_id
1 'polypeptide(L)' 'VAETLNNAERSAIQKVERCDPWPPSEDFAYYAKEVPSVFIYAGAAPEEGEVYPHHHPKFNISESSMMTAAEAVGTVVL' A
#
# COMPACT_ATOMS: atom_id res chain seq x y z
N VAL A 1 5.77 -12.10 1.83
CA VAL A 1 5.14 -10.76 2.02
C VAL A 1 3.82 -10.86 2.77
N ALA A 2 2.70 -11.29 2.18
CA ALA A 2 1.41 -11.28 2.89
C ALA A 2 1.43 -12.07 4.21
N GLU A 3 1.99 -13.28 4.21
CA GLU A 3 2.20 -14.08 5.43
C GLU A 3 3.11 -13.38 6.44
N THR A 4 4.25 -12.85 5.98
CA THR A 4 5.19 -12.07 6.81
C THR A 4 4.49 -10.90 7.51
N LEU A 5 3.69 -10.12 6.75
CA LEU A 5 2.97 -8.96 7.29
C LEU A 5 1.88 -9.37 8.29
N ASN A 6 1.18 -10.47 8.04
CA ASN A 6 0.16 -10.99 8.97
C ASN A 6 0.77 -11.47 10.30
N ASN A 7 1.99 -12.00 10.27
CA ASN A 7 2.63 -12.58 11.46
C ASN A 7 3.45 -11.56 12.28
N ALA A 8 3.67 -10.35 11.77
CA ALA A 8 4.58 -9.38 12.38
C ALA A 8 3.99 -8.55 13.53
N GLU A 9 2.69 -8.70 13.82
CA GLU A 9 1.97 -8.03 14.92
C GLU A 9 2.31 -6.53 15.05
N ARG A 10 2.24 -5.81 13.93
CA ARG A 10 2.56 -4.39 13.82
C ARG A 10 1.31 -3.53 14.00
N SER A 11 1.34 -2.57 14.94
CA SER A 11 0.15 -1.76 15.26
C SER A 11 -0.33 -0.88 14.11
N ALA A 12 0.54 -0.44 13.18
CA ALA A 12 0.11 0.35 12.03
C ALA A 12 -0.41 -0.51 10.87
N ILE A 13 -0.21 -1.83 10.90
CA ILE A 13 -0.73 -2.76 9.89
C ILE A 13 -2.01 -3.39 10.42
N GLN A 14 -3.14 -2.76 10.14
CA GLN A 14 -4.44 -3.18 10.68
C GLN A 14 -5.03 -4.39 9.95
N LYS A 15 -4.79 -4.50 8.64
CA LYS A 15 -5.33 -5.56 7.78
C LYS A 15 -4.43 -5.78 6.58
N VAL A 16 -4.24 -7.04 6.21
CA VAL A 16 -3.60 -7.44 4.95
C VAL A 16 -4.62 -8.23 4.14
N GLU A 17 -4.94 -7.74 2.95
CA GLU A 17 -5.89 -8.40 2.05
C GLU A 17 -5.43 -8.38 0.60
N ARG A 18 -5.99 -9.28 -0.20
CA ARG A 18 -5.75 -9.31 -1.64
C ARG A 18 -6.69 -8.31 -2.30
N CYS A 19 -6.14 -7.35 -3.03
CA CYS A 19 -6.94 -6.45 -3.85
C CYS A 19 -7.20 -7.04 -5.24
N ASP A 20 -8.25 -6.53 -5.88
CA ASP A 20 -8.48 -6.73 -7.31
C ASP A 20 -7.43 -6.00 -8.16
N PRO A 21 -7.30 -6.33 -9.46
CA PRO A 21 -6.49 -5.55 -10.38
C PRO A 21 -6.97 -4.10 -10.47
N TRP A 22 -6.03 -3.16 -10.48
CA TRP A 22 -6.33 -1.73 -10.56
C TRP A 22 -6.24 -1.20 -12.00
N PRO A 23 -7.11 -0.25 -12.40
CA PRO A 23 -7.07 0.35 -13.74
C PRO A 23 -5.80 1.14 -14.13
N PRO A 24 -5.10 1.88 -13.24
CA PRO A 24 -3.93 2.68 -13.60
C PRO A 24 -2.77 1.83 -14.13
N SER A 25 -2.03 2.38 -15.08
CA SER A 25 -0.71 1.85 -15.46
C SER A 25 0.34 2.31 -14.46
N GLU A 26 1.34 1.48 -14.20
CA GLU A 26 2.42 1.73 -13.24
C GLU A 26 3.75 1.21 -13.82
N ASP A 27 4.78 2.05 -13.82
CA ASP A 27 6.07 1.72 -14.45
C ASP A 27 6.94 0.81 -13.57
N PHE A 28 6.56 0.61 -12.30
CA PHE A 28 7.11 -0.45 -11.45
C PHE A 28 7.07 -1.83 -12.15
N ALA A 29 6.12 -2.02 -13.08
CA ALA A 29 6.04 -3.21 -13.93
C ALA A 29 7.34 -3.54 -14.67
N TYR A 30 8.19 -2.54 -14.99
CA TYR A 30 9.49 -2.80 -15.61
C TYR A 30 10.45 -3.52 -14.64
N TYR A 31 10.44 -3.21 -13.34
CA TYR A 31 11.20 -4.00 -12.36
C TYR A 31 10.63 -5.41 -12.22
N ALA A 32 9.29 -5.52 -12.17
CA ALA A 32 8.60 -6.80 -12.03
C ALA A 32 8.78 -7.74 -13.23
N LYS A 33 9.17 -7.22 -14.39
CA LYS A 33 9.54 -8.00 -15.56
C LYS A 33 10.91 -8.68 -15.42
N GLU A 34 11.84 -8.05 -14.72
CA GLU A 34 13.25 -8.46 -14.69
C GLU A 34 13.61 -9.29 -13.45
N VAL A 35 12.97 -9.02 -12.31
CA VAL A 35 13.24 -9.74 -11.05
C VAL A 35 11.93 -10.09 -10.32
N PRO A 36 11.91 -11.18 -9.52
CA PRO A 36 10.77 -11.50 -8.68
C PRO A 36 10.40 -10.30 -7.81
N SER A 37 9.24 -9.72 -8.10
CA SER A 37 8.80 -8.45 -7.50
C SER A 37 7.39 -8.58 -6.96
N VAL A 38 7.07 -7.69 -6.03
CA VAL A 38 5.74 -7.57 -5.44
C VAL A 38 5.44 -6.09 -5.26
N PHE A 39 4.28 -5.68 -5.75
CA PHE A 39 3.74 -4.35 -5.55
C PHE A 39 2.55 -4.47 -4.58
N ILE A 40 2.55 -3.66 -3.53
CA ILE A 40 1.50 -3.64 -2.52
C ILE A 40 0.95 -2.22 -2.38
N TYR A 41 -0.29 -2.10 -1.90
CA TYR A 41 -0.93 -0.82 -1.64
C TYR A 41 -1.06 -0.60 -0.13
N ALA A 42 -0.73 0.60 0.34
CA ALA A 42 -1.11 1.05 1.67
C ALA A 42 -2.46 1.77 1.56
N GLY A 43 -3.47 1.29 2.28
CA GLY A 43 -4.77 1.95 2.33
C GLY A 43 -4.63 3.36 2.89
N ALA A 44 -5.05 4.37 2.13
CA ALA A 44 -4.78 5.77 2.45
C ALA A 44 -5.99 6.69 2.26
N ALA A 45 -7.21 6.14 2.25
CA ALA A 45 -8.42 6.96 2.21
C ALA A 45 -8.39 8.01 3.35
N PRO A 46 -8.80 9.28 3.09
CA PRO A 46 -8.92 10.28 4.14
C PRO A 46 -9.74 9.78 5.33
N GLU A 47 -9.32 10.12 6.55
CA GLU A 47 -10.05 9.78 7.79
C GLU A 47 -11.38 10.51 7.88
N GLU A 48 -11.45 11.71 7.32
CA GLU A 48 -12.63 12.55 7.27
C GLU A 48 -12.82 13.15 5.87
N GLY A 49 -14.08 13.42 5.51
CA GLY A 49 -14.43 14.06 4.24
C GLY A 49 -14.66 13.09 3.08
N GLU A 50 -14.66 13.65 1.87
CA GLU A 50 -14.95 12.91 0.63
C GLU A 50 -13.69 12.28 0.04
N VAL A 51 -13.81 11.03 -0.43
CA VAL A 51 -12.71 10.30 -1.06
C VAL A 51 -12.65 10.66 -2.54
N TYR A 52 -11.62 11.42 -2.93
CA TYR A 52 -11.32 11.73 -4.32
C TYR A 52 -10.24 10.77 -4.87
N PRO A 53 -10.34 10.34 -6.14
CA PRO A 53 -9.38 9.40 -6.71
C PRO A 53 -8.01 10.06 -6.95
N HIS A 54 -7.00 9.23 -7.21
CA HIS A 54 -5.70 9.71 -7.70
C HIS A 54 -5.86 10.65 -8.90
N HIS A 55 -4.96 11.63 -9.02
CA HIS A 55 -4.96 12.70 -10.05
C HIS A 55 -6.11 13.73 -9.95
N HIS A 56 -7.03 13.61 -9.01
CA HIS A 56 -8.07 14.63 -8.82
C HIS A 56 -7.50 15.88 -8.11
N PRO A 57 -7.92 17.13 -8.44
CA PRO A 57 -7.42 18.35 -7.79
C PRO A 57 -7.69 18.46 -6.29
N LYS A 58 -8.67 17.70 -5.79
CA LYS A 58 -9.03 17.61 -4.37
C LYS A 58 -8.54 16.31 -3.72
N PHE A 59 -7.62 15.59 -4.38
CA PHE A 59 -7.03 14.39 -3.83
C PHE A 59 -6.42 14.68 -2.45
N ASN A 60 -6.69 13.79 -1.51
CA ASN A 60 -6.16 13.83 -0.16
C ASN A 60 -5.98 12.41 0.36
N ILE A 61 -5.17 12.23 1.40
CA ILE A 61 -4.89 10.93 2.02
C ILE A 61 -4.97 11.00 3.55
N SER A 62 -5.15 9.87 4.21
CA SER A 62 -4.80 9.74 5.64
C SER A 62 -3.28 9.64 5.78
N GLU A 63 -2.69 10.56 6.55
CA GLU A 63 -1.24 10.57 6.83
C GLU A 63 -0.79 9.35 7.65
N SER A 64 -1.70 8.69 8.37
CA SER A 64 -1.40 7.44 9.09
C SER A 64 -0.88 6.32 8.16
N SER A 65 -1.27 6.36 6.88
CA SER A 65 -0.81 5.41 5.85
C SER A 65 0.71 5.43 5.64
N MET A 66 1.39 6.54 5.97
CA MET A 66 2.86 6.61 5.92
C MET A 66 3.51 5.66 6.92
N MET A 67 2.95 5.55 8.14
CA MET A 67 3.45 4.61 9.15
C MET A 67 3.15 3.16 8.74
N THR A 68 1.95 2.89 8.21
CA THR A 68 1.61 1.57 7.68
C THR A 68 2.59 1.13 6.58
N ALA A 69 2.91 2.02 5.63
CA ALA A 69 3.86 1.74 4.56
C ALA A 69 5.28 1.49 5.10
N ALA A 70 5.76 2.33 6.02
CA ALA A 70 7.08 2.19 6.62
C ALA A 70 7.23 0.88 7.40
N GLU A 71 6.25 0.55 8.24
CA GLU A 71 6.25 -0.71 9.00
C GLU A 71 6.16 -1.93 8.08
N ALA A 72 5.34 -1.88 7.02
CA ALA A 72 5.20 -2.99 6.09
C ALA A 72 6.49 -3.27 5.33
N VAL A 73 7.11 -2.25 4.75
CA VAL A 73 8.38 -2.42 4.02
C VAL A 73 9.50 -2.83 4.98
N GLY A 74 9.63 -2.17 6.14
CA GLY A 74 10.65 -2.50 7.13
C GLY A 74 10.52 -3.93 7.66
N THR A 75 9.30 -4.41 7.88
CA THR A 75 9.00 -5.78 8.30
C THR A 75 9.33 -6.82 7.23
N VAL A 76 9.17 -6.49 5.94
CA VAL A 76 9.49 -7.43 4.85
C VAL A 76 11.00 -7.53 4.61
N VAL A 77 11.74 -6.46 4.92
CA VAL A 77 13.20 -6.41 4.75
C VAL A 77 13.93 -7.24 5.82
N LEU A 78 13.38 -7.35 7.03
CA LEU A 78 13.99 -8.02 8.19
C LEU A 78 13.40 -9.41 8.43
#